data_AF-A0A2V5W8C6-F1
#
_entry.id   AF-A0A2V5W8C6-F1
#
_cell.length_a   1.000
_cell.length_b   1.000
_cell.length_c   1.000
_cell.angle_alpha   90.00
_cell.angle_beta   90.00
_cell.angle_gamma   90.00
#
_symmetry.space_group_name_H-M   'P 1'
#
loop_
_entity.id
_entity.type
_entity.pdbx_description
1 polymer ?
#
loop_
_entity_poly.entity_id
_entity_poly.type
_entity_poly.pdbx_seq_one_letter_code
_entity_poly.pdbx_strand_id
1 'polypeptide(L)' 'MAHKKGQGSVKNGRDSVSKRLGVKKFGSEMVVAGNIIVRQRGTKFLPGRNVGLGRDYTIFALVDGSAV' A
#
# COMPACT_ATOMS: atom_id res chain seq x y z
N MET A 1 33.05 33.35 -29.68
CA MET A 1 32.44 32.29 -28.86
C MET A 1 31.12 32.80 -28.31
N ALA A 2 30.01 32.44 -28.96
CA ALA A 2 28.66 32.82 -28.51
C ALA A 2 28.05 31.62 -27.78
N HIS A 3 28.16 31.60 -26.45
CA HIS A 3 27.38 30.66 -25.66
C HIS A 3 25.93 31.15 -25.63
N LYS A 4 25.04 30.44 -26.32
CA LYS A 4 23.67 30.30 -25.82
C LYS A 4 23.44 28.81 -25.62
N LYS A 5 23.69 28.34 -24.39
CA LYS A 5 23.18 27.05 -23.93
C LYS A 5 21.65 27.17 -23.93
N GLY A 6 21.02 26.87 -25.07
CA GLY A 6 19.58 26.65 -25.14
C GLY A 6 19.28 25.33 -24.44
N GLN A 7 19.28 25.34 -23.11
CA GLN A 7 18.91 24.16 -22.34
C GLN A 7 17.40 24.23 -22.10
N GLY A 8 16.64 23.36 -22.78
CA GLY A 8 15.22 23.18 -22.47
C GLY A 8 15.06 22.63 -21.05
N SER A 9 14.19 23.22 -20.24
CA SER A 9 13.86 22.67 -18.93
C SER A 9 13.11 21.36 -19.09
N VAL A 10 13.49 20.33 -18.34
CA VAL A 10 12.77 19.05 -18.32
C VAL A 10 11.32 19.26 -17.85
N LYS A 11 10.34 18.87 -18.67
CA LYS A 11 8.90 19.02 -18.37
C LYS A 11 8.35 17.92 -17.44
N ASN A 12 9.15 16.91 -17.13
CA ASN A 12 8.75 15.69 -16.43
C ASN A 12 9.50 15.60 -15.10
N GLY A 13 8.93 16.18 -14.04
CA GLY A 13 9.46 16.14 -12.66
C GLY A 13 8.37 15.99 -11.61
N ARG A 14 7.19 15.48 -11.99
CA ARG A 14 6.07 15.27 -11.10
C ARG A 14 6.09 13.84 -10.59
N ASP A 15 6.15 13.70 -9.27
CA ASP A 15 5.90 12.43 -8.59
C ASP A 15 4.76 12.61 -7.58
N SER A 16 4.02 11.54 -7.36
CA SER A 16 2.96 11.50 -6.37
C SER A 16 3.52 11.06 -5.02
N VAL A 17 2.99 11.61 -3.92
CA VAL A 17 3.41 11.18 -2.58
C VAL A 17 3.13 9.68 -2.40
N SER A 18 4.15 8.94 -1.95
CA SER A 18 4.02 7.52 -1.60
C SER A 18 2.86 7.28 -0.63
N LYS A 19 2.00 6.33 -0.99
CA LYS A 19 0.78 6.01 -0.22
C LYS A 19 1.01 4.94 0.86
N ARG A 20 2.27 4.55 1.12
CA ARG A 20 2.65 3.58 2.15
C ARG A 20 1.84 2.27 2.08
N LEU A 21 1.59 1.80 0.85
CA LEU A 21 0.94 0.51 0.60
C LEU A 21 1.83 -0.66 1.08
N GLY A 22 1.36 -1.88 0.93
CA GLY A 22 2.06 -3.10 1.30
C GLY A 22 1.57 -3.74 2.59
N VAL A 23 2.21 -4.86 2.92
CA VAL A 23 1.91 -5.70 4.08
C VAL A 23 2.29 -4.96 5.36
N LYS A 24 1.43 -5.09 6.38
CA LYS A 24 1.60 -4.51 7.71
C LYS A 24 1.75 -5.57 8.80
N LYS A 25 1.21 -6.76 8.55
CA LYS A 25 1.31 -7.93 9.41
C LYS A 25 1.69 -9.15 8.58
N PHE A 26 2.76 -9.82 8.96
CA PHE A 26 3.21 -11.05 8.32
C PHE A 26 2.58 -12.28 8.98
N GLY A 27 2.75 -13.45 8.37
CA GLY A 27 2.21 -14.70 8.88
C GLY A 27 2.65 -14.98 10.31
N SER A 28 1.72 -15.53 11.10
CA SER A 28 1.89 -15.87 12.53
C SER A 28 2.08 -14.68 13.48
N GLU A 29 2.01 -13.44 13.01
CA GLU A 29 1.97 -12.29 13.92
C GLU A 29 0.61 -12.20 14.64
N MET A 30 0.66 -11.88 15.93
CA MET A 30 -0.55 -11.61 16.70
C MET A 30 -1.23 -10.33 16.19
N VAL A 31 -2.54 -10.45 15.95
CA VAL A 31 -3.43 -9.37 15.52
C VAL A 31 -4.65 -9.32 16.42
N VAL A 32 -5.12 -8.09 16.66
CA VAL A 32 -6.39 -7.81 17.31
C VAL A 32 -7.41 -7.49 16.22
N ALA A 33 -8.69 -7.75 16.46
CA ALA A 33 -9.78 -7.38 15.58
C ALA A 33 -9.69 -5.88 15.22
N GLY A 34 -9.82 -5.59 13.93
CA GLY A 34 -9.65 -4.25 13.35
C GLY A 34 -8.22 -3.94 12.89
N ASN A 35 -7.21 -4.73 13.24
CA ASN A 35 -5.85 -4.51 12.74
C ASN A 35 -5.77 -4.63 11.21
N ILE A 36 -5.03 -3.72 10.59
CA ILE A 36 -4.74 -3.77 9.15
C ILE A 36 -3.66 -4.80 8.88
N ILE A 37 -3.93 -5.72 7.95
CA ILE A 37 -3.01 -6.77 7.52
C ILE A 37 -2.24 -6.32 6.28
N VAL A 38 -2.93 -5.79 5.26
CA VAL A 38 -2.30 -5.26 4.05
C VAL A 38 -3.08 -4.10 3.47
N ARG A 39 -2.36 -3.06 3.02
CA ARG A 39 -2.93 -1.96 2.21
C ARG A 39 -2.54 -2.16 0.76
N GLN A 40 -3.51 -2.20 -0.15
CA GLN A 40 -3.26 -2.54 -1.55
C GLN A 40 -4.09 -1.66 -2.49
N ARG A 41 -3.82 -1.78 -3.79
CA ARG A 41 -4.66 -1.23 -4.86
C ARG A 41 -5.16 -2.41 -5.69
N GLY A 42 -6.48 -2.56 -5.76
CA GLY A 42 -7.10 -3.81 -6.18
C GLY A 42 -6.81 -4.96 -5.21
N THR A 43 -7.32 -6.14 -5.52
CA THR A 43 -7.16 -7.35 -4.71
C THR A 43 -5.96 -8.17 -5.17
N LYS A 44 -4.75 -7.74 -4.80
CA LYS A 44 -3.54 -8.56 -5.01
C LYS A 44 -3.57 -9.78 -4.07
N PHE A 45 -3.99 -9.55 -2.84
CA PHE A 45 -4.37 -10.59 -1.89
C PHE A 45 -5.89 -10.61 -1.76
N LEU A 46 -6.45 -11.81 -1.66
CA LEU A 46 -7.87 -12.02 -1.43
C LEU A 46 -8.13 -12.18 0.07
N PRO A 47 -9.25 -11.66 0.60
CA PRO A 47 -9.61 -11.90 2.00
C PRO A 47 -9.84 -13.39 2.24
N GLY A 48 -9.21 -13.92 3.27
CA GLY A 48 -9.39 -15.29 3.75
C GLY A 48 -10.42 -15.40 4.86
N ARG A 49 -10.33 -16.47 5.66
CA ARG A 49 -11.19 -16.68 6.83
C ARG A 49 -10.89 -15.62 7.90
N ASN A 50 -11.94 -15.10 8.55
CA ASN A 50 -11.87 -14.12 9.64
C ASN A 50 -11.18 -12.79 9.29
N VAL A 51 -11.21 -12.43 8.01
CA VAL A 51 -10.57 -11.24 7.48
C VAL A 51 -11.55 -10.50 6.57
N GLY A 52 -11.62 -9.18 6.71
CA GLY A 52 -12.51 -8.30 5.94
C GLY A 52 -11.77 -7.56 4.83
N LEU A 53 -12.53 -7.12 3.81
CA LEU A 53 -12.03 -6.26 2.73
C LEU A 53 -12.73 -4.90 2.80
N GLY A 54 -11.94 -3.83 2.95
CA GLY A 54 -12.41 -2.45 2.94
C GLY A 54 -12.69 -1.93 1.52
N ARG A 55 -13.37 -0.78 1.44
CA ARG A 55 -13.67 -0.11 0.15
C ARG A 55 -12.42 0.24 -0.65
N ASP A 56 -11.30 0.54 0.01
CA ASP A 56 -10.02 0.83 -0.62
C ASP A 56 -9.18 -0.43 -0.87
N TYR A 57 -9.78 -1.61 -0.78
CA TYR A 57 -9.16 -2.94 -0.88
C TYR A 57 -8.19 -3.28 0.26
N THR A 58 -8.16 -2.48 1.34
CA THR A 58 -7.41 -2.82 2.55
C THR A 58 -7.99 -4.06 3.20
N ILE A 59 -7.11 -4.97 3.62
CA ILE A 59 -7.46 -6.20 4.32
C ILE A 59 -7.21 -5.99 5.82
N PHE A 60 -8.19 -6.36 6.65
CA PHE A 60 -8.15 -6.18 8.10
C PHE A 60 -8.70 -7.41 8.84
N ALA A 61 -8.22 -7.65 10.06
CA ALA A 61 -8.66 -8.76 10.90
C ALA A 61 -10.08 -8.51 11.45
N LEU A 62 -10.96 -9.52 11.41
CA LEU A 62 -12.30 -9.46 12.03
C LEU A 62 -12.31 -10.01 13.45
N VAL A 63 -11.31 -10.81 13.81
CA VAL A 63 -11.17 -11.46 15.11
C VAL A 63 -9.74 -11.35 15.59
N ASP A 64 -9.54 -11.51 16.90
CA ASP A 64 -8.23 -11.65 17.50
C ASP A 64 -7.61 -13.01 17.12
N GLY A 65 -6.29 -13.04 16.95
CA GLY A 65 -5.57 -14.28 16.65
C GLY A 65 -4.25 -14.02 15.96
N SER A 66 -3.82 -14.96 15.13
CA SER A 66 -2.62 -14.79 14.31
C SER A 66 -3.00 -14.51 12.86
N ALA A 67 -2.29 -13.59 12.20
CA ALA A 67 -2.43 -13.37 10.77
C ALA A 67 -2.00 -14.64 10.01
N VAL A 68 -2.88 -15.15 9.16
CA VAL A 68 -2.62 -16.32 8.30
C VAL A 68 -2.42 -15.85 6.87
#